data_AF-A0A495J3V6-F1
#
_entry.id   AF-A0A495J3V6-F1
#
_cell.length_a   1.000
_cell.length_b   1.000
_cell.length_c   1.000
_cell.angle_alpha   90.00
_cell.angle_beta   90.00
_cell.angle_gamma   90.00
#
_symmetry.space_group_name_H-M   'P 1'
#
loop_
_entity.id
_entity.type
_entity.pdbx_description
1 polymer ?
#
loop_
_entity_poly.entity_id
_entity_poly.type
_entity_poly.pdbx_seq_one_letter_code
_entity_poly.pdbx_strand_id
1 'polypeptide(L)' 'MVSEKRNITPEKAVKILSESGVKITEKKAEELLEFMYFLAKLIVNQNFKK' A
#
# COMPACT_ATOMS: atom_id res chain seq x y z
N MET A 1 -13.40 13.43 3.46
CA MET A 1 -12.77 12.11 3.20
C MET A 1 -11.80 11.85 4.32
N VAL A 2 -12.02 10.82 5.13
CA VAL A 2 -11.14 10.50 6.26
C VAL A 2 -9.78 10.15 5.68
N SER A 3 -8.77 10.98 5.94
CA SER A 3 -7.38 10.68 5.62
C SER A 3 -6.95 9.55 6.54
N GLU A 4 -7.25 8.29 6.17
CA GLU A 4 -6.56 7.14 6.72
C GLU A 4 -5.07 7.41 6.45
N LYS A 5 -4.25 7.56 7.49
CA LYS A 5 -2.82 7.88 7.40
C LYS A 5 -2.10 6.81 6.57
N ARG A 6 -2.09 6.96 5.24
CA ARG A 6 -1.29 6.16 4.31
C ARG A 6 0.16 6.59 4.49
N ASN A 7 0.99 5.71 5.03
CA ASN A 7 2.40 6.01 5.32
C ASN A 7 3.28 5.98 4.05
N ILE A 8 2.79 5.35 2.98
CA ILE A 8 3.48 5.20 1.69
C ILE A 8 2.57 5.70 0.58
N THR A 9 3.10 6.59 -0.27
CA THR A 9 2.45 7.12 -1.48
C THR A 9 2.79 6.27 -2.71
N PRO A 10 2.01 6.34 -3.80
CA PRO A 10 2.30 5.60 -5.04
C PRO A 10 3.69 5.88 -5.59
N GLU A 11 4.16 7.13 -5.59
CA GLU A 11 5.48 7.52 -6.09
C GLU A 11 6.60 6.91 -5.24
N LYS A 12 6.40 6.88 -3.93
CA LYS A 12 7.34 6.23 -3.01
C LYS A 12 7.37 4.72 -3.24
N ALA A 13 6.22 4.09 -3.50
CA ALA A 13 6.16 2.68 -3.83
C ALA A 13 6.86 2.35 -5.16
N VAL A 14 6.68 3.19 -6.20
CA VAL A 14 7.42 3.05 -7.47
C VAL A 14 8.93 3.10 -7.23
N LYS A 15 9.41 4.04 -6.42
CA LYS A 15 10.84 4.16 -6.10
C LYS A 15 11.37 2.89 -5.42
N ILE A 16 10.72 2.44 -4.35
CA ILE A 16 11.10 1.25 -3.58
C ILE A 16 11.12 0.00 -4.48
N LEU A 17 10.12 -0.17 -5.34
CA LEU A 17 10.06 -1.31 -6.24
C LEU A 17 11.13 -1.24 -7.33
N SER A 18 11.44 -0.04 -7.83
CA SER A 18 12.52 0.12 -8.81
C SER A 18 13.89 -0.25 -8.24
N GLU A 19 14.14 0.03 -6.97
CA GLU A 19 15.38 -0.33 -6.25
C GLU A 19 15.55 -1.86 -6.14
N SER A 20 14.45 -2.62 -6.18
CA SER A 20 14.45 -4.09 -6.22
C SER A 20 14.34 -4.67 -7.65
N GLY A 21 14.45 -3.83 -8.68
CA GLY A 21 14.39 -4.23 -10.09
C GLY A 21 12.98 -4.37 -10.66
N VAL A 22 11.94 -4.07 -9.88
CA VAL A 22 10.54 -4.14 -10.29
C VAL A 22 10.07 -2.77 -10.77
N LYS A 23 9.90 -2.61 -12.08
CA LYS A 23 9.37 -1.37 -12.67
C LYS A 23 7.87 -1.45 -12.84
N ILE A 24 7.14 -0.56 -12.17
CA ILE A 24 5.69 -0.41 -12.32
C ILE A 24 5.31 1.05 -12.53
N THR A 25 4.13 1.27 -13.12
CA THR A 25 3.58 2.62 -13.25
C THR A 25 3.00 3.10 -11.92
N GLU A 26 2.85 4.41 -11.78
CA GLU A 26 2.23 5.03 -10.60
C GLU A 26 0.81 4.51 -10.36
N LYS A 27 -0.01 4.40 -11.43
CA LYS A 27 -1.35 3.79 -11.35
C LYS A 27 -1.30 2.36 -10.81
N LYS A 28 -0.31 1.56 -11.23
CA LYS A 28 -0.18 0.19 -10.74
C LYS A 28 0.30 0.16 -9.28
N ALA A 29 1.11 1.13 -8.88
CA ALA A 29 1.52 1.30 -7.50
C ALA A 29 0.34 1.71 -6.60
N GLU A 30 -0.57 2.53 -7.11
CA GLU A 30 -1.82 2.87 -6.41
C GLU A 30 -2.69 1.62 -6.17
N GLU A 31 -3.00 0.85 -7.22
CA GLU A 31 -3.75 -0.41 -7.11
C GLU A 31 -3.09 -1.39 -6.12
N LEU A 32 -1.76 -1.51 -6.17
CA LEU A 32 -0.99 -2.36 -5.26
C LEU A 32 -1.13 -1.89 -3.81
N LEU A 33 -0.96 -0.58 -3.56
CA LEU A 33 -1.07 -0.02 -2.22
C LEU A 33 -2.47 -0.18 -1.65
N GLU A 34 -3.52 0.03 -2.46
CA GLU A 34 -4.90 -0.21 -2.02
C GLU A 34 -5.11 -1.65 -1.54
N PHE A 35 -4.62 -2.62 -2.31
CA PHE A 35 -4.68 -4.02 -1.92
C PHE A 35 -3.89 -4.31 -0.64
N MET A 36 -2.67 -3.77 -0.51
CA MET A 36 -1.84 -3.95 0.68
C MET A 36 -2.48 -3.35 1.94
N TYR A 37 -3.05 -2.14 1.85
CA TYR A 37 -3.75 -1.52 2.98
C TYR A 37 -5.02 -2.28 3.36
N PHE A 38 -5.77 -2.79 2.37
CA PHE A 38 -6.92 -3.66 2.62
C PHE A 38 -6.52 -4.91 3.42
N LEU A 39 -5.47 -5.61 2.98
CA LEU A 39 -4.95 -6.80 3.68
C LEU A 39 -4.45 -6.47 5.08
N ALA A 40 -3.69 -5.38 5.25
CA ALA A 40 -3.21 -4.97 6.55
C ALA A 40 -4.37 -4.70 7.52
N LYS A 41 -5.40 -3.98 7.08
CA LYS A 41 -6.61 -3.70 7.87
C LYS A 41 -7.35 -4.99 8.22
N LEU A 42 -7.46 -5.90 7.25
CA LEU A 42 -8.10 -7.20 7.45
C LEU A 42 -7.37 -8.04 8.51
N ILE A 43 -6.04 -8.15 8.44
CA ILE A 43 -5.22 -8.90 9.40
C ILE A 43 -5.32 -8.27 10.79
N VAL A 44 -5.24 -6.94 10.89
CA VAL A 44 -5.37 -6.21 12.15
C VAL A 44 -6.74 -6.47 12.78
N ASN A 45 -7.81 -6.40 11.98
CA ASN A 45 -9.16 -6.64 12.46
C ASN A 45 -9.34 -8.09 12.93
N GLN A 46 -8.77 -9.08 12.24
CA GLN A 46 -8.93 -10.49 12.63
C GLN A 46 -8.17 -10.86 13.90
N ASN A 47 -6.99 -10.29 14.12
CA ASN A 47 -6.07 -10.76 15.16
C ASN A 47 -6.00 -9.83 16.39
N PHE A 48 -6.35 -8.55 16.23
CA PHE A 48 -6.08 -7.53 17.25
C PHE A 48 -7.29 -6.67 17.62
N LYS A 49 -8.35 -6.63 16.81
CA LYS A 49 -9.63 -6.01 17.20
C LYS A 49 -10.63 -7.11 17.55
N LYS A 50 -10.96 -7.23 18.83
CA LYS A 50 -12.13 -8.00 19.28
C LYS A 50 -13.40 -7.26 18.89
#